data_AF-A0A925X5S3-F1
#
_entry.id   AF-A0A925X5S3-F1
#
_cell.length_a   1.000
_cell.length_b   1.000
_cell.length_c   1.000
_cell.angle_alpha   90.00
_cell.angle_beta   90.00
_cell.angle_gamma   90.00
#
_symmetry.space_group_name_H-M   'P 1'
#
loop_
_entity.id
_entity.type
_entity.pdbx_description
1 polymer ?
#
loop_
_entity_poly.entity_id
_entity_poly.type
_entity_poly.pdbx_seq_one_letter_code
_entity_poly.pdbx_strand_id
1 'polypeptide(L)' 'MKPMLPLCCSPAAFQLMKKQVAVMDSPDALLEGAIAIAMHQMPDIELQQVDRTIQQYTDVVRKRVRGSQPQAMLAHLHEF' A
#
# COMPACT_ATOMS: atom_id res chain seq x y z
N MET A 1 -38.77 -0.60 5.12
CA MET A 1 -37.35 -0.73 4.69
C MET A 1 -36.49 -0.57 5.92
N LYS A 2 -35.62 -1.54 6.23
CA LYS A 2 -34.63 -1.40 7.30
C LYS A 2 -33.62 -0.36 6.83
N PRO A 3 -33.30 0.70 7.61
CA PRO A 3 -32.29 1.66 7.18
C PRO A 3 -30.98 0.90 6.97
N MET A 4 -30.39 1.03 5.78
CA MET A 4 -29.01 0.60 5.55
C MET A 4 -28.15 1.46 6.47
N LEU A 5 -27.55 0.83 7.48
CA LEU A 5 -26.51 1.48 8.25
C LEU A 5 -25.44 1.96 7.24
N PRO A 6 -24.85 3.15 7.45
CA PRO A 6 -23.76 3.61 6.60
C PRO A 6 -22.68 2.53 6.57
N LEU A 7 -22.10 2.33 5.39
CA LEU A 7 -21.07 1.33 5.19
C LEU A 7 -19.82 1.77 5.97
N CYS A 8 -19.70 1.30 7.21
CA CYS A 8 -18.55 1.59 8.06
C CYS A 8 -17.35 0.75 7.59
N CYS A 9 -16.15 1.34 7.63
CA CYS A 9 -14.92 0.59 7.42
C CYS A 9 -14.78 -0.54 8.47
N SER A 10 -14.03 -1.58 8.12
CA SER A 10 -13.76 -2.67 9.08
C SER A 10 -13.00 -2.13 10.29
N PRO A 11 -13.21 -2.69 11.50
CA PRO A 11 -12.48 -2.24 12.69
C PRO A 11 -10.96 -2.28 12.50
N ALA A 12 -10.45 -3.28 11.78
CA ALA A 12 -9.02 -3.39 11.46
C ALA A 12 -8.53 -2.25 10.57
N ALA A 13 -9.27 -1.92 9.51
CA ALA A 13 -8.96 -0.78 8.62
C ALA A 13 -8.95 0.55 9.38
N PHE A 14 -9.96 0.76 10.24
CA PHE A 14 -10.02 1.96 11.08
C PHE A 14 -8.80 2.10 12.00
N GLN A 15 -8.43 1.02 12.70
CA GLN A 15 -7.30 1.02 13.62
C GLN A 15 -5.97 1.24 12.90
N LEU A 16 -5.82 0.67 11.70
CA LEU A 16 -4.64 0.91 10.87
C LEU A 16 -4.57 2.38 10.44
N MET A 17 -5.63 2.93 9.86
CA MET A 17 -5.68 4.33 9.43
C MET A 17 -5.40 5.29 10.60
N LYS A 18 -5.98 5.03 11.77
CA LYS A 18 -5.77 5.86 12.97
C LYS A 18 -4.29 6.00 13.36
N LYS A 19 -3.49 4.94 13.20
CA LYS A 19 -2.05 4.97 13.50
C LYS A 19 -1.29 5.88 12.54
N GLN A 20 -1.73 5.96 11.29
CA GLN A 20 -1.03 6.71 10.24
C GLN A 20 -1.34 8.21 10.25
N VAL A 21 -2.46 8.64 10.85
CA VAL A 21 -2.83 10.06 10.92
C VAL A 21 -1.73 10.94 11.53
N ALA A 22 -0.98 10.44 12.52
CA ALA A 22 0.08 11.19 13.18
C ALA A 22 1.36 11.36 12.33
N VAL A 23 1.53 10.54 11.29
CA VAL A 23 2.75 10.44 10.47
C VAL A 23 2.44 10.46 8.97
N MET A 24 1.30 11.04 8.60
CA MET A 24 0.69 10.92 7.28
C MET A 24 1.57 11.40 6.12
N ASP A 25 2.51 12.32 6.40
CA ASP A 25 3.45 12.85 5.41
C ASP A 25 4.63 11.91 5.12
N SER A 26 4.75 10.78 5.83
CA SER A 26 5.79 9.78 5.58
C SER A 26 5.38 8.79 4.47
N PRO A 27 6.32 8.35 3.61
CA PRO A 27 6.02 7.37 2.56
C PRO A 27 5.39 6.07 3.09
N ASP A 28 5.88 5.57 4.23
CA ASP A 28 5.37 4.35 4.85
C ASP A 28 3.92 4.52 5.32
N ALA A 29 3.60 5.67 5.94
CA ALA A 29 2.24 5.98 6.37
C ALA A 29 1.27 6.13 5.20
N LEU A 30 1.73 6.65 4.07
CA LEU A 30 0.92 6.73 2.85
C LEU A 30 0.60 5.32 2.31
N LEU A 31 1.58 4.42 2.29
CA LEU A 31 1.37 3.04 1.88
C LEU A 31 0.39 2.32 2.82
N GLU A 32 0.63 2.39 4.13
CA GLU A 32 -0.24 1.76 5.13
C GLU A 32 -1.66 2.36 5.12
N GLY A 33 -1.79 3.67 4.90
CA GLY A 33 -3.07 4.34 4.73
C GLY A 33 -3.84 3.86 3.49
N ALA A 34 -3.15 3.68 2.37
CA ALA A 34 -3.73 3.11 1.16
C ALA A 34 -4.20 1.66 1.38
N ILE A 35 -3.42 0.85 2.11
CA ILE A 35 -3.80 -0.51 2.50
C ILE A 35 -5.07 -0.48 3.37
N ALA A 36 -5.14 0.42 4.36
CA ALA A 36 -6.32 0.57 5.21
C ALA A 36 -7.59 0.88 4.41
N ILE A 37 -7.48 1.68 3.36
CA ILE A 37 -8.61 1.95 2.44
C ILE A 37 -8.98 0.69 1.65
N ALA A 38 -7.99 -0.02 1.09
CA ALA A 38 -8.21 -1.23 0.29
C ALA A 38 -8.85 -2.39 1.10
N MET A 39 -8.52 -2.52 2.39
CA MET A 39 -9.12 -3.48 3.32
C MET A 39 -10.65 -3.38 3.42
N HIS A 40 -11.23 -2.28 2.94
CA HIS A 40 -12.68 -2.13 2.86
C HIS A 40 -13.34 -3.07 1.84
N GLN A 41 -12.64 -3.38 0.74
CA GLN A 41 -13.15 -4.21 -0.36
C GLN A 41 -12.48 -5.59 -0.42
N MET A 42 -11.32 -5.72 0.23
CA MET A 42 -10.53 -6.95 0.26
C MET A 42 -10.47 -7.49 1.69
N PRO A 43 -11.35 -8.45 2.05
CA PRO A 43 -11.22 -9.15 3.33
C PRO A 43 -9.90 -9.94 3.36
N ASP A 44 -9.33 -10.10 4.55
CA ASP A 44 -8.15 -10.93 4.83
C ASP A 44 -6.80 -10.44 4.26
N ILE A 45 -6.61 -9.12 4.16
CA ILE A 45 -5.28 -8.56 3.84
C ILE A 45 -4.36 -8.60 5.07
N GLU A 46 -3.19 -9.22 4.90
CA GLU A 46 -2.06 -9.10 5.82
C GLU A 46 -1.08 -8.01 5.35
N LEU A 47 -0.90 -6.96 6.17
CA LEU A 47 0.02 -5.85 5.90
C LEU A 47 1.43 -6.31 5.50
N GLN A 48 1.99 -7.26 6.26
CA GLN A 48 3.35 -7.77 6.04
C GLN A 48 3.47 -8.48 4.69
N GLN A 49 2.40 -9.09 4.21
CA GLN A 49 2.39 -9.73 2.90
C GLN A 49 2.42 -8.69 1.79
N VAL A 50 1.60 -7.63 1.90
CA VAL A 50 1.59 -6.53 0.92
C VAL A 50 2.95 -5.85 0.84
N ASP A 51 3.54 -5.52 2.00
CA ASP A 51 4.87 -4.91 2.08
C ASP A 51 5.94 -5.81 1.44
N ARG A 52 5.94 -7.10 1.78
CA ARG A 52 6.86 -8.08 1.17
C ARG A 52 6.70 -8.14 -0.35
N THR A 53 5.47 -8.14 -0.86
CA THR A 53 5.20 -8.16 -2.30
C THR A 53 5.71 -6.90 -3.00
N ILE A 54 5.49 -5.72 -2.42
CA ILE A 54 6.00 -4.45 -2.97
C ILE A 54 7.54 -4.41 -2.93
N GLN A 55 8.14 -4.91 -1.86
CA GLN A 55 9.60 -5.01 -1.75
C GLN A 55 10.17 -5.95 -2.82
N GLN A 56 9.52 -7.09 -3.09
CA GLN A 56 9.93 -8.00 -4.16
C GLN A 56 9.90 -7.32 -5.53
N TYR A 57 8.86 -6.56 -5.85
CA TYR A 57 8.81 -5.80 -7.10
C TYR A 57 9.91 -4.75 -7.17
N THR A 58 10.14 -4.04 -6.07
CA THR A 58 11.22 -3.05 -5.97
C THR A 58 12.59 -3.67 -6.20
N ASP A 59 12.84 -4.84 -5.63
CA ASP A 59 14.11 -5.57 -5.79
C ASP A 59 14.33 -6.04 -7.23
N VAL A 60 13.27 -6.49 -7.92
CA VAL A 60 13.33 -6.87 -9.34
C VAL A 60 13.71 -5.67 -10.19
N VAL A 61 13.07 -4.53 -9.99
CA VAL A 61 13.38 -3.29 -10.72
C VAL A 61 14.81 -2.85 -10.43
N ARG A 62 15.23 -2.84 -9.15
CA ARG A 62 16.60 -2.48 -8.76
C ARG A 62 17.67 -3.36 -9.38
N LYS A 63 17.41 -4.67 -9.53
CA LYS A 63 18.34 -5.59 -10.21
C LYS A 63 18.51 -5.29 -11.70
N ARG A 64 17.50 -4.72 -12.36
CA ARG A 64 17.52 -4.41 -13.80
C ARG A 64 18.21 -3.08 -14.09
N VAL A 65 18.04 -2.10 -13.21
CA VAL A 65 18.62 -0.75 -13.37
C VAL A 65 20.14 -0.81 -13.19
N ARG A 66 20.89 -0.64 -14.29
CA ARG A 66 22.35 -0.49 -14.26
C ARG A 66 22.74 0.98 -14.20
N GLY A 67 22.68 1.59 -13.01
CA GLY A 67 23.09 2.98 -12.77
C GLY A 67 22.15 3.75 -11.83
N SER A 68 22.47 5.01 -11.54
CA SER A 68 21.68 5.87 -10.64
C SER A 68 20.75 6.85 -11.37
N GLN A 69 20.60 6.72 -12.69
CA GLN A 69 19.75 7.61 -13.48
C GLN A 69 18.25 7.32 -13.22
N PRO A 70 17.47 8.31 -12.72
CA PRO A 70 16.05 8.12 -12.44
C PRO A 70 15.23 7.69 -13.67
N GLN A 71 15.64 8.10 -14.87
CA GLN A 71 14.99 7.73 -16.12
C GLN A 71 15.11 6.23 -16.42
N ALA A 72 16.26 5.62 -16.09
CA ALA A 72 16.45 4.18 -16.23
C ALA A 72 15.56 3.40 -15.25
N MET A 73 15.37 3.93 -14.04
CA MET A 73 14.44 3.35 -13.06
C MET A 73 12.99 3.37 -13.57
N LEU A 74 12.56 4.49 -14.15
CA LEU A 74 11.23 4.61 -14.76
C LEU A 74 11.04 3.64 -15.94
N ALA A 75 12.06 3.47 -16.80
CA ALA A 75 11.98 2.54 -17.92
C ALA A 75 11.78 1.08 -17.45
N HIS A 76 12.50 0.67 -16.40
CA HIS A 76 12.44 -0.71 -15.89
C HIS A 76 11.22 -1.00 -15.00
N LEU A 77 10.44 0.02 -14.60
CA LEU A 77 9.15 -0.18 -13.91
C LEU A 77 8.08 -0.80 -14.82
N HIS A 78 8.19 -0.61 -16.14
CA HIS A 78 7.21 -1.10 -17.12
C HIS A 78 7.56 -2.48 -17.71
N GLU A 79 8.77 -2.98 -17.50
CA GLU A 79 9.17 -4.30 -17.98
C GLU A 79 8.65 -5.38 -17.00
N PHE A 80 7.88 -6.35 -17.49
CA PHE A 80 7.41 -7.50 -16.71
C PHE A 80 8.47 -8.61 -16.70
#